data_AF-A0A938BQ13-F1
#
_entry.id   AF-A0A938BQ13-F1
#
_cell.length_a   1.000
_cell.length_b   1.000
_cell.length_c   1.000
_cell.angle_alpha   90.00
_cell.angle_beta   90.00
_cell.angle_gamma   90.00
#
_symmetry.space_group_name_H-M   'P 1'
#
loop_
_entity.id
_entity.type
_entity.pdbx_description
1 polymer ?
#
loop_
_entity_poly.entity_id
_entity_poly.type
_entity_poly.pdbx_seq_one_letter_code
_entity_poly.pdbx_strand_id
1 'polypeptide(L)'
;MRWACILCLLTLPAGWAAAQEGAAVGGAPVETAVAGADAGEAPLGQPAEPAPPAPFPAPAGATARDKPNDGGGAIAIRWQPVPGAMAYRIERAGEDGAFVPVGAASALENAYEDRVEDGVAYRYRVVALGPAGEEGASPATLPARSRPQWFNGDLTGVALSVVAFILVVAWFIRRARRGEQLFVRRIAGLEAVDEAVGRATEMGRPVLYIPGTGRIEDIATVASMNVLGEIAKKTAEFGTPILVPNRDPVVFTVSREVVKGAYTAAGRPDAYDPNSVFFLVENSLAFAAAVDGIMVRERPATNFLLGSFFAESLILAEVGASTGAIQIAGTDQVPQLPFFVVACDYTLMGEELYAASAYLSREPLMLGALKGQDAGKLLFMALLVAGTIFSLITGLDAGWLLSTSGY
;
A
#
# COMPACT_ATOMS: atom_id res chain seq x y z
N MET A 1 -2.35 8.50 -0.22
CA MET A 1 -3.21 9.48 0.47
C MET A 1 -2.48 10.04 1.68
N ARG A 2 -2.57 11.35 1.96
CA ARG A 2 -1.83 12.15 2.98
C ARG A 2 -0.54 12.86 2.52
N TRP A 3 -0.63 13.65 1.45
CA TRP A 3 0.25 14.82 1.24
C TRP A 3 -0.49 16.07 0.73
N ALA A 4 -1.78 15.96 0.37
CA ALA A 4 -2.59 17.06 -0.17
C ALA A 4 -3.28 17.96 0.88
N CYS A 5 -3.11 17.73 2.18
CA CYS A 5 -3.86 18.46 3.22
C CYS A 5 -3.15 19.67 3.84
N ILE A 6 -1.93 20.02 3.42
CA ILE A 6 -1.17 21.11 4.05
C ILE A 6 -1.27 22.44 3.28
N LEU A 7 -1.78 22.46 2.03
CA LEU A 7 -1.93 23.70 1.25
C LEU A 7 -3.34 24.32 1.24
N CYS A 8 -4.37 23.67 1.79
CA CYS A 8 -5.76 24.19 1.76
C CYS A 8 -6.15 25.10 2.95
N LEU A 9 -5.22 25.45 3.84
CA LEU A 9 -5.53 26.20 5.07
C LEU A 9 -5.26 27.71 5.00
N LEU A 10 -4.93 28.27 3.82
CA LEU A 10 -4.59 29.70 3.68
C LEU A 10 -5.56 30.55 2.83
N THR A 11 -6.71 30.02 2.41
CA THR A 11 -7.67 30.80 1.59
C THR A 11 -9.13 30.50 1.96
N LEU A 12 -9.56 30.89 3.15
CA LEU A 12 -10.99 31.00 3.47
C LEU A 12 -11.31 32.43 3.93
N PRO A 13 -12.17 33.18 3.21
CA PRO A 13 -12.75 34.39 3.74
C PRO A 13 -13.82 34.05 4.78
N ALA A 14 -13.79 34.83 5.86
CA ALA A 14 -14.71 34.81 6.98
C ALA A 14 -16.15 35.13 6.53
N GLY A 15 -17.11 34.38 7.08
CA GLY A 15 -18.52 34.77 6.96
C GLY A 15 -19.51 33.64 7.14
N TRP A 16 -19.56 33.02 8.31
CA TRP A 16 -20.85 32.48 8.76
C TRP A 16 -20.90 32.34 10.29
N ALA A 17 -21.64 33.26 10.91
CA ALA A 17 -22.09 33.15 12.28
C ALA A 17 -23.53 33.69 12.37
N ALA A 18 -24.37 32.95 13.09
CA ALA A 18 -25.72 33.27 13.57
C ALA A 18 -26.84 33.27 12.50
N ALA A 19 -28.08 32.81 12.74
CA ALA A 19 -28.78 32.48 13.99
C ALA A 19 -29.95 31.50 13.73
N GLN A 20 -30.40 30.87 14.81
CA GLN A 20 -31.54 29.96 14.96
C GLN A 20 -32.91 30.65 15.03
N GLU A 21 -33.95 29.81 14.84
CA GLU A 21 -35.26 29.76 15.55
C GLU A 21 -36.38 30.79 15.26
N GLY A 22 -37.62 30.26 15.22
CA GLY A 22 -38.84 31.03 15.56
C GLY A 22 -40.08 30.70 14.74
N ALA A 23 -41.05 30.03 15.37
CA ALA A 23 -42.34 29.66 14.79
C ALA A 23 -43.49 30.62 15.17
N ALA A 24 -44.49 30.69 14.28
CA ALA A 24 -45.93 30.74 14.51
C ALA A 24 -46.70 32.05 14.87
N VAL A 25 -47.94 32.08 14.33
CA VAL A 25 -49.23 32.65 14.80
C VAL A 25 -49.71 33.99 14.22
N GLY A 26 -50.91 33.96 13.61
CA GLY A 26 -52.05 34.80 14.07
C GLY A 26 -52.78 35.74 13.10
N GLY A 27 -54.04 35.41 12.78
CA GLY A 27 -55.21 36.30 13.03
C GLY A 27 -55.66 37.34 11.99
N ALA A 28 -56.87 37.10 11.46
CA ALA A 28 -57.76 37.93 10.60
C ALA A 28 -58.33 39.21 11.29
N PRO A 29 -59.45 39.87 10.83
CA PRO A 29 -60.02 40.20 9.49
C PRO A 29 -60.44 41.70 9.37
N VAL A 30 -60.83 42.22 8.17
CA VAL A 30 -61.80 43.34 8.05
C VAL A 30 -62.60 43.28 6.72
N GLU A 31 -63.92 43.11 6.86
CA GLU A 31 -65.08 43.41 5.97
C GLU A 31 -65.14 44.91 5.58
N THR A 32 -65.52 45.42 4.40
CA THR A 32 -66.77 45.43 3.59
C THR A 32 -66.50 46.56 2.55
N ALA A 33 -67.05 46.69 1.33
CA ALA A 33 -68.45 46.77 0.94
C ALA A 33 -68.55 46.87 -0.61
N VAL A 34 -69.78 46.72 -1.08
CA VAL A 34 -70.29 46.33 -2.40
C VAL A 34 -70.58 47.52 -3.35
N ALA A 35 -70.36 47.33 -4.66
CA ALA A 35 -71.20 47.73 -5.80
C ALA A 35 -70.44 47.36 -7.10
N GLY A 36 -70.91 46.61 -8.09
CA GLY A 36 -72.26 46.29 -8.53
C GLY A 36 -72.36 46.71 -10.01
N ALA A 37 -72.11 45.81 -10.96
CA ALA A 37 -72.64 45.87 -12.33
C ALA A 37 -72.44 44.54 -13.06
N ASP A 38 -73.56 44.05 -13.53
CA ASP A 38 -73.91 42.79 -14.17
C ASP A 38 -73.33 42.63 -15.59
N ALA A 39 -72.95 41.40 -15.98
CA ALA A 39 -73.14 40.85 -17.33
C ALA A 39 -72.50 39.46 -17.49
N GLY A 40 -73.33 38.42 -17.40
CA GLY A 40 -73.28 37.25 -18.30
C GLY A 40 -72.34 36.10 -17.95
N GLU A 41 -72.86 35.10 -17.23
CA GLU A 41 -72.29 33.75 -17.21
C GLU A 41 -72.60 32.99 -18.52
N ALA A 42 -71.55 32.41 -19.12
CA ALA A 42 -71.61 31.27 -20.03
C ALA A 42 -70.44 30.32 -19.66
N PRO A 43 -70.60 28.99 -19.80
CA PRO A 43 -69.95 28.00 -18.95
C PRO A 43 -68.45 27.84 -19.20
N LEU A 44 -67.70 27.62 -18.10
CA LEU A 44 -66.27 27.33 -18.09
C LEU A 44 -65.95 26.10 -18.94
N GLY A 45 -65.29 26.32 -20.09
CA GLY A 45 -64.58 25.27 -20.81
C GLY A 45 -63.42 24.73 -19.97
N GLN A 46 -63.23 23.41 -19.97
CA GLN A 46 -62.07 22.76 -19.36
C GLN A 46 -60.77 23.43 -19.85
N PRO A 47 -59.79 23.72 -18.96
CA PRO A 47 -58.47 24.15 -19.42
C PRO A 47 -57.89 23.04 -20.28
N ALA A 48 -57.53 23.37 -21.52
CA ALA A 48 -56.76 22.47 -22.37
C ALA A 48 -55.47 22.08 -21.65
N GLU A 49 -55.19 20.78 -21.60
CA GLU A 49 -53.92 20.23 -21.16
C GLU A 49 -52.78 20.94 -21.93
N PRO A 50 -51.78 21.54 -21.25
CA PRO A 50 -50.72 22.24 -21.93
C PRO A 50 -49.99 21.26 -22.85
N ALA A 51 -49.82 21.66 -24.11
CA ALA A 51 -49.10 20.87 -25.10
C ALA A 51 -47.73 20.45 -24.52
N PRO A 52 -47.29 19.18 -24.73
CA PRO A 52 -46.01 18.73 -24.21
C PRO A 52 -44.90 19.68 -24.69
N PRO A 53 -43.94 20.03 -23.81
CA PRO A 53 -42.86 20.92 -24.18
C PRO A 53 -42.15 20.41 -25.44
N ALA A 54 -41.74 21.33 -26.31
CA ALA A 54 -41.02 20.97 -27.53
C ALA A 54 -39.80 20.09 -27.17
N PRO A 55 -39.55 18.99 -27.89
CA PRO A 55 -38.47 18.07 -27.54
C PRO A 55 -37.13 18.81 -27.57
N PHE A 56 -36.32 18.60 -26.54
CA PHE A 56 -34.98 19.18 -26.47
C PHE A 56 -34.09 18.52 -27.54
N PRO A 57 -33.05 19.20 -28.07
CA PRO A 57 -32.14 18.58 -29.02
C PRO A 57 -31.49 17.31 -28.42
N ALA A 58 -31.55 16.22 -29.19
CA ALA A 58 -30.98 14.94 -28.76
C ALA A 58 -29.45 14.91 -28.92
N PRO A 59 -28.71 14.26 -28.00
CA PRO A 59 -27.29 13.98 -28.18
C PRO A 59 -27.02 13.18 -29.44
N ALA A 60 -26.12 13.67 -30.29
CA ALA A 60 -25.67 12.96 -31.48
C ALA A 60 -24.45 12.07 -31.18
N GLY A 61 -24.21 11.07 -32.02
CA GLY A 61 -22.99 10.25 -31.98
C GLY A 61 -22.83 9.41 -30.70
N ALA A 62 -23.91 9.08 -30.00
CA ALA A 62 -23.86 8.20 -28.84
C ALA A 62 -23.26 6.83 -29.23
N THR A 63 -22.21 6.41 -28.53
CA THR A 63 -21.56 5.11 -28.73
C THR A 63 -21.33 4.44 -27.39
N ALA A 64 -21.47 3.12 -27.36
CA ALA A 64 -21.16 2.27 -26.23
C ALA A 64 -20.14 1.23 -26.66
N ARG A 65 -19.05 1.08 -25.90
CA ARG A 65 -17.99 0.11 -26.18
C ARG A 65 -17.50 -0.50 -24.87
N ASP A 66 -17.02 -1.73 -24.93
CA ASP A 66 -16.25 -2.34 -23.85
C ASP A 66 -15.14 -1.39 -23.40
N LYS A 67 -14.96 -1.24 -22.09
CA LYS A 67 -13.95 -0.33 -21.56
C LYS A 67 -12.56 -0.91 -21.89
N PRO A 68 -11.67 -0.16 -22.56
CA PRO A 68 -10.33 -0.68 -22.84
C PRO A 68 -9.53 -0.80 -21.54
N ASN A 69 -8.56 -1.72 -21.54
CA ASN A 69 -7.54 -1.88 -20.50
C ASN A 69 -8.09 -2.23 -19.10
N ASP A 70 -9.19 -2.97 -19.00
CA ASP A 70 -9.78 -3.34 -17.71
C ASP A 70 -9.98 -4.86 -17.53
N GLY A 71 -10.37 -5.24 -16.31
CA GLY A 71 -10.69 -6.61 -15.95
C GLY A 71 -12.11 -7.03 -16.33
N GLY A 72 -12.80 -6.28 -17.18
CA GLY A 72 -14.24 -6.40 -17.41
C GLY A 72 -15.09 -5.70 -16.35
N GLY A 73 -16.39 -5.93 -16.42
CA GLY A 73 -17.43 -5.32 -15.62
C GLY A 73 -17.78 -3.88 -15.97
N ALA A 74 -17.34 -3.33 -17.11
CA ALA A 74 -17.60 -1.93 -17.47
C ALA A 74 -17.80 -1.68 -18.97
N ILE A 75 -18.74 -0.78 -19.29
CA ILE A 75 -18.95 -0.27 -20.65
C ILE A 75 -18.77 1.25 -20.63
N ALA A 76 -17.94 1.76 -21.55
CA ALA A 76 -17.72 3.18 -21.75
C ALA A 76 -18.71 3.73 -22.78
N ILE A 77 -19.50 4.72 -22.36
CA ILE A 77 -20.45 5.45 -23.20
C ILE A 77 -19.89 6.84 -23.50
N ARG A 78 -19.98 7.29 -24.76
CA ARG A 78 -19.56 8.63 -25.20
C ARG A 78 -20.60 9.24 -26.13
N TRP A 79 -20.81 10.55 -26.05
CA TRP A 79 -21.76 11.30 -26.89
C TRP A 79 -21.23 12.69 -27.24
N GLN A 80 -21.88 13.38 -28.18
CA GLN A 80 -21.60 14.78 -28.49
C GLN A 80 -22.40 15.69 -27.53
N PRO A 81 -21.76 16.70 -26.90
CA PRO A 81 -22.45 17.66 -26.05
C PRO A 81 -23.56 18.42 -26.79
N VAL A 82 -24.68 18.65 -26.12
CA VAL A 82 -25.81 19.43 -26.60
C VAL A 82 -25.76 20.84 -25.97
N PRO A 83 -25.67 21.92 -26.77
CA PRO A 83 -25.71 23.28 -26.25
C PRO A 83 -26.99 23.55 -25.45
N GLY A 84 -26.83 24.15 -24.26
CA GLY A 84 -27.95 24.47 -23.37
C GLY A 84 -28.48 23.32 -22.53
N ALA A 85 -27.92 22.10 -22.65
CA ALA A 85 -28.24 21.00 -21.76
C ALA A 85 -27.76 21.31 -20.33
N MET A 86 -28.59 21.00 -19.33
CA MET A 86 -28.22 21.12 -17.92
C MET A 86 -27.55 19.85 -17.38
N ALA A 87 -27.93 18.69 -17.91
CA ALA A 87 -27.39 17.39 -17.56
C ALA A 87 -27.73 16.37 -18.66
N TYR A 88 -27.13 15.18 -18.55
CA TYR A 88 -27.47 14.01 -19.33
C TYR A 88 -27.92 12.89 -18.41
N ARG A 89 -28.97 12.17 -18.79
CA ARG A 89 -29.38 10.91 -18.16
C ARG A 89 -28.98 9.76 -19.09
N ILE A 90 -28.29 8.76 -18.53
CA ILE A 90 -27.86 7.58 -19.26
C ILE A 90 -28.85 6.47 -18.94
N GLU A 91 -29.45 5.92 -19.99
CA GLU A 91 -30.40 4.82 -19.87
C GLU A 91 -29.86 3.59 -20.59
N ARG A 92 -30.08 2.42 -19.97
CA ARG A 92 -29.59 1.12 -20.44
C ARG A 92 -30.77 0.18 -20.66
N ALA A 93 -30.72 -0.59 -21.75
CA ALA A 93 -31.61 -1.71 -22.00
C ALA A 93 -30.81 -3.02 -22.03
N GLY A 94 -31.32 -4.04 -21.34
CA GLY A 94 -30.80 -5.41 -21.37
C GLY A 94 -31.49 -6.25 -22.45
N GLU A 95 -31.63 -7.55 -22.21
CA GLU A 95 -32.30 -8.48 -23.14
C GLU A 95 -33.80 -8.22 -23.29
N ASP A 96 -34.42 -7.64 -22.27
CA ASP A 96 -35.83 -7.24 -22.22
C ASP A 96 -36.15 -6.03 -23.11
N GLY A 97 -35.13 -5.28 -23.55
CA GLY A 97 -35.26 -4.13 -24.43
C GLY A 97 -35.82 -2.87 -23.76
N ALA A 98 -36.16 -2.93 -22.46
CA ALA A 98 -36.68 -1.80 -21.71
C ALA A 98 -35.54 -0.90 -21.23
N PHE A 99 -35.59 0.39 -21.56
CA PHE A 99 -34.59 1.35 -21.12
C PHE A 99 -34.87 1.81 -19.69
N VAL A 100 -33.92 1.58 -18.80
CA VAL A 100 -33.93 2.04 -17.41
C VAL A 100 -32.78 3.01 -17.14
N PRO A 101 -32.98 4.06 -16.33
CA PRO A 101 -31.90 4.98 -15.98
C PRO A 101 -30.84 4.28 -15.13
N VAL A 102 -29.57 4.37 -15.53
CA VAL A 102 -28.42 3.79 -14.83
C VAL A 102 -27.48 4.85 -14.26
N GLY A 103 -27.56 6.08 -14.75
CA GLY A 103 -26.74 7.17 -14.23
C GLY A 103 -27.08 8.53 -14.83
N ALA A 104 -26.35 9.54 -14.36
CA ALA A 104 -26.41 10.89 -14.87
C ALA A 104 -25.00 11.46 -15.01
N ALA A 105 -24.85 12.40 -15.94
CA ALA A 105 -23.64 13.16 -16.16
C ALA A 105 -23.99 14.66 -16.21
N SER A 106 -23.08 15.51 -15.77
CA SER A 106 -23.22 16.96 -15.83
C SER A 106 -23.18 17.48 -17.28
N ALA A 107 -23.61 18.73 -17.49
CA ALA A 107 -23.55 19.37 -18.81
C ALA A 107 -22.13 19.44 -19.43
N LEU A 108 -21.09 19.39 -18.58
CA LEU A 108 -19.68 19.47 -19.00
C LEU A 108 -19.10 18.12 -19.41
N GLU A 109 -19.79 17.03 -19.07
CA GLU A 109 -19.36 15.67 -19.36
C GLU A 109 -19.95 15.18 -20.68
N ASN A 110 -19.16 14.37 -21.38
CA ASN A 110 -19.52 13.75 -22.65
C ASN A 110 -19.19 12.26 -22.67
N ALA A 111 -18.94 11.68 -21.50
CA ALA A 111 -18.62 10.28 -21.29
C ALA A 111 -19.22 9.80 -19.97
N TYR A 112 -19.56 8.52 -19.90
CA TYR A 112 -20.05 7.84 -18.70
C TYR A 112 -19.54 6.40 -18.69
N GLU A 113 -19.25 5.86 -17.52
CA GLU A 113 -18.87 4.46 -17.33
C GLU A 113 -19.98 3.75 -16.56
N ASP A 114 -20.57 2.75 -17.19
CA ASP A 114 -21.58 1.90 -16.57
C ASP A 114 -20.98 0.58 -16.09
N ARG A 115 -21.34 0.15 -14.88
CA ARG A 115 -20.93 -1.13 -14.31
C ARG A 115 -21.93 -2.21 -14.69
N VAL A 116 -21.44 -3.26 -15.32
CA VAL A 116 -22.27 -4.28 -15.97
C VAL A 116 -21.77 -5.69 -15.69
N GLU A 117 -22.60 -6.69 -15.97
CA GLU A 117 -22.18 -8.08 -16.00
C GLU A 117 -21.43 -8.39 -17.30
N ASP A 118 -20.35 -9.16 -17.20
CA ASP A 118 -19.56 -9.56 -18.35
C ASP A 118 -20.34 -10.48 -19.29
N GLY A 119 -20.13 -10.29 -20.58
CA GLY A 119 -20.73 -11.12 -21.63
C GLY A 119 -22.18 -10.79 -21.94
N VAL A 120 -22.90 -9.98 -21.15
CA VAL A 120 -24.28 -9.56 -21.44
C VAL A 120 -24.30 -8.39 -22.42
N ALA A 121 -25.23 -8.40 -23.39
CA ALA A 121 -25.38 -7.33 -24.36
C ALA A 121 -26.29 -6.22 -23.82
N TYR A 122 -25.76 -5.01 -23.74
CA TYR A 122 -26.50 -3.82 -23.34
C TYR A 122 -26.57 -2.81 -24.47
N ARG A 123 -27.70 -2.13 -24.59
CA ARG A 123 -27.85 -0.95 -25.46
C ARG A 123 -28.06 0.28 -24.59
N TYR A 124 -27.55 1.41 -25.04
CA TYR A 124 -27.65 2.66 -24.30
C TYR A 124 -28.36 3.72 -25.12
N ARG A 125 -29.00 4.66 -24.43
CA ARG A 125 -29.38 5.95 -25.01
C ARG A 125 -29.07 7.05 -24.01
N VAL A 126 -28.70 8.22 -24.53
CA VAL A 126 -28.36 9.39 -23.71
C VAL A 126 -29.47 10.41 -23.89
N VAL A 127 -30.05 10.85 -22.78
CA VAL A 127 -31.13 11.84 -22.76
C VAL A 127 -30.56 13.17 -22.28
N ALA A 128 -30.55 14.19 -23.15
CA ALA A 128 -30.23 15.55 -22.76
C ALA A 128 -31.43 16.19 -22.04
N LEU A 129 -31.15 16.89 -20.93
CA LEU A 129 -32.15 17.57 -20.11
C LEU A 129 -32.02 19.08 -20.28
N GLY A 130 -33.09 19.72 -20.75
CA GLY A 130 -33.20 21.16 -20.94
C GLY A 130 -33.59 21.92 -19.66
N PRO A 131 -33.49 23.25 -19.67
CA PRO A 131 -33.71 24.10 -18.50
C PRO A 131 -35.15 24.19 -18.01
N ALA A 132 -36.15 23.89 -18.85
CA ALA A 132 -37.56 23.89 -18.48
C ALA A 132 -38.14 22.46 -18.37
N GLY A 133 -37.26 21.44 -18.26
CA GLY A 133 -37.66 20.03 -18.13
C GLY A 133 -37.88 19.33 -19.47
N GLU A 134 -37.45 19.94 -20.58
CA GLU A 134 -37.51 19.32 -21.91
C GLU A 134 -36.48 18.19 -22.03
N GLU A 135 -36.81 17.14 -22.77
CA GLU A 135 -35.91 16.00 -22.96
C GLU A 135 -35.66 15.70 -24.43
N GLY A 136 -34.42 15.29 -24.73
CA GLY A 136 -33.99 14.85 -26.06
C GLY A 136 -33.19 13.56 -25.97
N ALA A 137 -33.76 12.43 -26.38
CA ALA A 137 -33.09 11.13 -26.33
C ALA A 137 -32.34 10.81 -27.64
N SER A 138 -31.09 10.36 -27.52
CA SER A 138 -30.34 9.83 -28.65
C SER A 138 -31.00 8.54 -29.19
N PRO A 139 -30.74 8.17 -30.46
CA PRO A 139 -30.96 6.80 -30.90
C PRO A 139 -30.23 5.80 -29.99
N ALA A 140 -30.78 4.58 -29.89
CA ALA A 140 -30.12 3.50 -29.16
C ALA A 140 -28.78 3.15 -29.81
N THR A 141 -27.74 2.93 -29.00
CA THR A 141 -26.45 2.45 -29.48
C THR A 141 -26.55 1.04 -30.03
N LEU A 142 -25.53 0.63 -30.79
CA LEU A 142 -25.28 -0.79 -31.03
C LEU A 142 -25.07 -1.51 -29.69
N PRO A 143 -25.42 -2.81 -29.59
CA PRO A 143 -25.21 -3.57 -28.37
C PRO A 143 -23.72 -3.70 -28.05
N ALA A 144 -23.33 -3.35 -26.83
CA ALA A 144 -21.99 -3.51 -26.29
C ALA A 144 -22.00 -4.62 -25.23
N ARG A 145 -20.88 -5.35 -25.12
CA ARG A 145 -20.67 -6.38 -24.10
C ARG A 145 -19.36 -6.09 -23.40
N SER A 146 -19.35 -6.12 -22.08
CA SER A 146 -18.12 -6.08 -21.30
C SER A 146 -17.39 -7.42 -21.38
N ARG A 147 -16.06 -7.41 -21.47
CA ARG A 147 -15.24 -8.63 -21.45
C ARG A 147 -13.94 -8.39 -20.67
N PRO A 148 -13.51 -9.35 -19.84
CA PRO A 148 -12.21 -9.27 -19.17
C PRO A 148 -11.08 -9.30 -20.20
N GLN A 149 -10.18 -8.32 -20.14
CA GLN A 149 -9.02 -8.24 -21.02
C GLN A 149 -7.80 -8.81 -20.31
N TRP A 150 -7.03 -9.63 -21.02
CA TRP A 150 -5.81 -10.24 -20.49
C TRP A 150 -4.66 -9.26 -20.33
N PHE A 151 -4.68 -8.16 -21.10
CA PHE A 151 -3.61 -7.17 -21.12
C PHE A 151 -4.19 -5.78 -20.94
N ASN A 152 -3.66 -5.07 -19.94
CA ASN A 152 -3.88 -3.63 -19.77
C ASN A 152 -2.69 -2.89 -20.41
N GLY A 153 -2.95 -2.21 -21.53
CA GLY A 153 -1.95 -1.45 -22.27
C GLY A 153 -1.37 -0.27 -21.49
N ASP A 154 -2.11 0.30 -20.55
CA ASP A 154 -1.65 1.40 -19.69
C ASP A 154 -0.52 0.94 -18.75
N LEU A 155 -0.49 -0.35 -18.41
CA LEU A 155 0.54 -0.95 -17.56
C LEU A 155 1.78 -1.43 -18.33
N THR A 156 1.87 -1.19 -19.64
CA THR A 156 3.00 -1.67 -20.45
C THR A 156 4.34 -1.12 -19.95
N GLY A 157 4.40 0.15 -19.55
CA GLY A 157 5.61 0.76 -18.99
C GLY A 157 6.06 0.11 -17.69
N VAL A 158 5.10 -0.24 -16.81
CA VAL A 158 5.36 -0.96 -15.56
C VAL A 158 5.87 -2.38 -15.86
N ALA A 159 5.22 -3.10 -16.77
CA ALA A 159 5.62 -4.45 -17.16
C ALA A 159 7.05 -4.48 -17.72
N LEU A 160 7.41 -3.55 -18.62
CA LEU A 160 8.76 -3.44 -19.15
C LEU A 160 9.79 -3.11 -18.07
N SER A 161 9.43 -2.24 -17.12
CA SER A 161 10.29 -1.89 -15.99
C SER A 161 10.55 -3.08 -15.07
N VAL A 162 9.52 -3.89 -14.79
CA VAL A 162 9.64 -5.13 -14.01
C VAL A 162 10.54 -6.14 -14.72
N VAL A 163 10.34 -6.35 -16.02
CA VAL A 163 11.19 -7.25 -16.83
C VAL A 163 12.65 -6.76 -16.83
N ALA A 164 12.88 -5.46 -17.03
CA ALA A 164 14.22 -4.88 -16.98
C ALA A 164 14.89 -5.08 -15.61
N PHE A 165 14.15 -4.88 -14.51
CA PHE A 165 14.64 -5.11 -13.15
C PHE A 165 15.01 -6.58 -12.91
N ILE A 166 14.16 -7.51 -13.34
CA ILE A 166 14.42 -8.96 -13.27
C ILE A 166 15.70 -9.31 -14.05
N LEU A 167 15.89 -8.74 -15.24
CA LEU A 167 17.09 -8.98 -16.05
C LEU A 167 18.37 -8.47 -15.38
N VAL A 168 18.32 -7.29 -14.74
CA VAL A 168 19.45 -6.75 -13.96
C VAL A 168 19.79 -7.68 -12.80
N VAL A 169 18.78 -8.10 -12.01
CA VAL A 169 18.98 -9.01 -10.89
C VAL A 169 19.53 -10.37 -11.37
N ALA A 170 18.95 -10.96 -12.41
CA ALA A 170 19.41 -12.21 -13.00
C ALA A 170 20.84 -12.11 -13.55
N TRP A 171 21.22 -10.95 -14.10
CA TRP A 171 22.58 -10.68 -14.56
C TRP A 171 23.58 -10.70 -13.40
N PHE A 172 23.28 -10.02 -12.28
CA PHE A 172 24.14 -10.03 -11.10
C PHE A 172 24.20 -11.40 -10.41
N ILE A 173 23.09 -12.15 -10.34
CA ILE A 173 23.09 -13.53 -9.84
C ILE A 173 24.00 -14.41 -10.69
N ARG A 174 23.92 -14.30 -12.02
CA ARG A 174 24.80 -15.07 -12.93
C ARG A 174 26.27 -14.69 -12.74
N ARG A 175 26.55 -13.41 -12.53
CA ARG A 175 27.88 -12.87 -12.26
C ARG A 175 28.45 -13.41 -10.94
N ALA A 176 27.67 -13.39 -9.87
CA ALA A 176 28.04 -13.96 -8.57
C ALA A 176 28.32 -15.46 -8.66
N ARG A 177 27.45 -16.22 -9.34
CA ARG A 177 27.61 -17.67 -9.55
C ARG A 177 28.85 -18.04 -10.35
N ARG A 178 29.40 -17.12 -11.16
CA ARG A 178 30.68 -17.31 -11.87
C ARG A 178 31.91 -17.09 -10.98
N GLY A 179 31.73 -16.78 -9.70
CA GLY A 179 32.81 -16.52 -8.76
C GLY A 179 33.38 -15.11 -8.84
N GLU A 180 32.73 -14.20 -9.56
CA GLU A 180 33.14 -12.80 -9.56
C GLU A 180 32.87 -12.17 -8.20
N GLN A 181 33.89 -11.49 -7.64
CA GLN A 181 33.74 -10.82 -6.37
C GLN A 181 32.87 -9.57 -6.53
N LEU A 182 31.62 -9.66 -6.07
CA LEU A 182 30.71 -8.52 -6.03
C LEU A 182 31.00 -7.71 -4.77
N PHE A 183 31.38 -6.44 -4.96
CA PHE A 183 31.49 -5.50 -3.86
C PHE A 183 30.11 -5.19 -3.27
N VAL A 184 29.91 -5.59 -2.01
CA VAL A 184 28.78 -5.20 -1.17
C VAL A 184 29.29 -4.17 -0.15
N ARG A 185 28.52 -3.10 0.07
CA ARG A 185 28.86 -2.07 1.06
C ARG A 185 29.04 -2.73 2.44
N ARG A 186 30.05 -2.29 3.18
CA ARG A 186 30.29 -2.72 4.56
C ARG A 186 29.20 -2.18 5.48
N ILE A 187 28.65 -3.04 6.33
CA ILE A 187 27.62 -2.67 7.31
C ILE A 187 28.23 -2.88 8.70
N ALA A 188 28.42 -1.79 9.46
CA ALA A 188 29.17 -1.80 10.70
C ALA A 188 28.67 -2.87 11.70
N GLY A 189 27.35 -2.98 11.89
CA GLY A 189 26.77 -3.98 12.78
C GLY A 189 27.02 -5.43 12.36
N LEU A 190 27.19 -5.70 11.07
CA LEU A 190 27.50 -7.05 10.57
C LEU A 190 28.99 -7.39 10.67
N GLU A 191 29.87 -6.38 10.63
CA GLU A 191 31.30 -6.58 10.82
C GLU A 191 31.65 -6.82 12.29
N ALA A 192 30.87 -6.24 13.20
CA ALA A 192 31.02 -6.43 14.63
C ALA A 192 30.58 -7.83 15.10
N VAL A 193 29.91 -8.64 14.26
CA VAL A 193 29.40 -9.97 14.66
C VAL A 193 30.52 -10.89 15.11
N ASP A 194 31.62 -10.96 14.35
CA ASP A 194 32.74 -11.87 14.65
C ASP A 194 33.43 -11.47 15.97
N GLU A 195 33.66 -10.17 16.17
CA GLU A 195 34.21 -9.63 17.41
C GLU A 195 33.27 -9.89 18.60
N ALA A 196 31.97 -9.68 18.41
CA ALA A 196 30.98 -9.81 19.47
C ALA A 196 30.80 -11.27 19.92
N VAL A 197 30.84 -12.24 19.00
CA VAL A 197 30.81 -13.68 19.33
C VAL A 197 32.15 -14.13 19.90
N GLY A 198 33.28 -13.67 19.35
CA GLY A 198 34.62 -13.97 19.87
C GLY A 198 34.78 -13.51 21.32
N ARG A 199 34.37 -12.28 21.63
CA ARG A 199 34.38 -11.75 22.99
C ARG A 199 33.48 -12.51 23.95
N ALA A 200 32.29 -12.93 23.51
CA ALA A 200 31.41 -13.77 24.33
C ALA A 200 32.08 -15.10 24.69
N THR A 201 32.81 -15.68 23.74
CA THR A 201 33.61 -16.90 23.95
C THR A 201 34.75 -16.67 24.95
N GLU A 202 35.52 -15.60 24.78
CA GLU A 202 36.63 -15.25 25.69
C GLU A 202 36.16 -15.00 27.13
N MET A 203 34.97 -14.43 27.30
CA MET A 203 34.38 -14.18 28.62
C MET A 203 33.66 -15.40 29.22
N GLY A 204 33.46 -16.47 28.44
CA GLY A 204 32.66 -17.62 28.85
C GLY A 204 31.20 -17.28 29.15
N ARG A 205 30.67 -16.22 28.51
CA ARG A 205 29.32 -15.67 28.73
C ARG A 205 28.45 -15.94 27.49
N PRO A 206 27.13 -16.12 27.65
CA PRO A 206 26.26 -16.45 26.52
C PRO A 206 26.11 -15.28 25.53
N VAL A 207 25.78 -15.63 24.30
CA VAL A 207 25.15 -14.74 23.32
C VAL A 207 23.64 -14.85 23.48
N LEU A 208 22.96 -13.72 23.65
CA LEU A 208 21.49 -13.66 23.65
C LEU A 208 21.00 -13.22 22.27
N TYR A 209 20.08 -13.97 21.67
CA TYR A 209 19.47 -13.63 20.39
C TYR A 209 17.96 -13.52 20.53
N ILE A 210 17.41 -12.35 20.22
CA ILE A 210 15.97 -12.07 20.22
C ILE A 210 15.50 -11.92 18.77
N PRO A 211 14.67 -12.82 18.24
CA PRO A 211 14.23 -12.79 16.84
C PRO A 211 13.14 -11.77 16.52
N GLY A 212 12.99 -10.75 17.36
CA GLY A 212 11.84 -9.86 17.38
C GLY A 212 10.66 -10.42 18.18
N THR A 213 9.60 -9.62 18.27
CA THR A 213 8.33 -9.95 18.89
C THR A 213 7.21 -10.16 17.86
N GLY A 214 7.51 -10.04 16.57
CA GLY A 214 6.58 -10.31 15.47
C GLY A 214 6.25 -11.79 15.27
N ARG A 215 5.40 -12.06 14.29
CA ARG A 215 5.06 -13.42 13.84
C ARG A 215 5.97 -13.84 12.70
N ILE A 216 5.96 -15.13 12.36
CA ILE A 216 6.72 -15.66 11.23
C ILE A 216 6.25 -15.11 9.87
N GLU A 217 5.06 -14.54 9.82
CA GLU A 217 4.51 -13.85 8.63
C GLU A 217 5.22 -12.51 8.37
N ASP A 218 5.82 -11.90 9.40
CA ASP A 218 6.52 -10.63 9.28
C ASP A 218 7.86 -10.84 8.57
N ILE A 219 8.11 -10.03 7.53
CA ILE A 219 9.30 -10.15 6.69
C ILE A 219 10.59 -9.98 7.51
N ALA A 220 10.62 -9.07 8.49
CA ALA A 220 11.76 -8.90 9.39
C ALA A 220 12.01 -10.12 10.29
N THR A 221 10.96 -10.81 10.75
CA THR A 221 11.11 -12.04 11.56
C THR A 221 11.70 -13.16 10.71
N VAL A 222 11.26 -13.31 9.45
CA VAL A 222 11.85 -14.27 8.50
C VAL A 222 13.32 -13.94 8.23
N ALA A 223 13.64 -12.67 8.02
CA ALA A 223 15.02 -12.23 7.83
C ALA A 223 15.88 -12.53 9.08
N SER A 224 15.32 -12.32 10.27
CA SER A 224 15.97 -12.67 11.54
C SER A 224 16.27 -14.16 11.65
N MET A 225 15.39 -15.06 11.20
CA MET A 225 15.68 -16.50 11.22
C MET A 225 16.93 -16.85 10.38
N ASN A 226 17.11 -16.21 9.24
CA ASN A 226 18.31 -16.43 8.42
C ASN A 226 19.58 -15.92 9.09
N VAL A 227 19.50 -14.79 9.81
CA VAL A 227 20.63 -14.25 10.57
C VAL A 227 20.93 -15.10 11.81
N LEU A 228 19.90 -15.60 12.50
CA LEU A 228 20.03 -16.55 13.59
C LEU A 228 20.79 -17.81 13.16
N GLY A 229 20.51 -18.34 11.97
CA GLY A 229 21.24 -19.50 11.44
C GLY A 229 22.75 -19.26 11.32
N GLU A 230 23.15 -18.11 10.78
CA GLU A 230 24.57 -17.75 10.64
C GLU A 230 25.24 -17.48 12.00
N ILE A 231 24.55 -16.82 12.92
CA ILE A 231 25.07 -16.58 14.28
C ILE A 231 25.17 -17.89 15.05
N ALA A 232 24.16 -18.76 14.99
CA ALA A 232 24.18 -20.07 15.64
C ALA A 232 25.29 -20.98 15.09
N LYS A 233 25.58 -20.90 13.79
CA LYS A 233 26.72 -21.59 13.18
C LYS A 233 28.04 -21.09 13.77
N LYS A 234 28.22 -19.77 13.86
CA LYS A 234 29.40 -19.16 14.48
C LYS A 234 29.53 -19.53 15.97
N THR A 235 28.46 -19.46 16.75
CA THR A 235 28.50 -19.85 18.18
C THR A 235 28.85 -21.33 18.34
N ALA A 236 28.39 -22.21 17.44
CA ALA A 236 28.79 -23.61 17.43
C ALA A 236 30.28 -23.82 17.10
N GLU A 237 30.82 -23.06 16.13
CA GLU A 237 32.24 -23.09 15.75
C GLU A 237 33.14 -22.63 16.91
N PHE A 238 32.78 -21.53 17.58
CA PHE A 238 33.53 -20.98 18.72
C PHE A 238 33.26 -21.69 20.05
N GLY A 239 32.22 -22.52 20.14
CA GLY A 239 31.80 -23.15 21.40
C GLY A 239 31.16 -22.16 22.38
N THR A 240 30.53 -21.11 21.88
CA THR A 240 29.84 -20.09 22.66
C THR A 240 28.42 -20.54 23.01
N PRO A 241 27.97 -20.44 24.28
CA PRO A 241 26.57 -20.66 24.62
C PRO A 241 25.67 -19.63 23.93
N ILE A 242 24.52 -20.07 23.41
CA ILE A 242 23.50 -19.19 22.82
C ILE A 242 22.18 -19.35 23.57
N LEU A 243 21.49 -18.23 23.83
CA LEU A 243 20.15 -18.18 24.41
C LEU A 243 19.21 -17.52 23.41
N VAL A 244 18.12 -18.19 23.07
CA VAL A 244 17.14 -17.72 22.08
C VAL A 244 15.74 -17.80 22.68
N PRO A 245 15.36 -16.86 23.57
CA PRO A 245 14.00 -16.77 24.05
C PRO A 245 13.06 -16.30 22.94
N ASN A 246 11.88 -16.92 22.85
CA ASN A 246 10.87 -16.63 21.84
C ASN A 246 9.54 -16.24 22.49
N ARG A 247 8.88 -15.23 21.91
CA ARG A 247 7.54 -14.76 22.29
C ARG A 247 6.43 -15.57 21.61
N ASP A 248 6.63 -15.93 20.35
CA ASP A 248 5.63 -16.61 19.52
C ASP A 248 5.91 -18.12 19.42
N PRO A 249 4.91 -19.01 19.59
CA PRO A 249 5.11 -20.46 19.55
C PRO A 249 5.59 -21.00 18.19
N VAL A 250 5.18 -20.36 17.09
CA VAL A 250 5.59 -20.76 15.74
C VAL A 250 7.03 -20.34 15.50
N VAL A 251 7.37 -19.09 15.84
CA VAL A 251 8.77 -18.60 15.78
C VAL A 251 9.67 -19.43 16.67
N PHE A 252 9.24 -19.82 17.88
CA PHE A 252 9.96 -20.75 18.75
C PHE A 252 10.30 -22.06 18.03
N THR A 253 9.32 -22.68 17.38
CA THR A 253 9.51 -23.95 16.67
C THR A 253 10.50 -23.81 15.52
N VAL A 254 10.39 -22.72 14.75
CA VAL A 254 11.30 -22.42 13.64
C VAL A 254 12.72 -22.13 14.16
N SER A 255 12.86 -21.25 15.15
CA SER A 255 14.14 -20.93 15.80
C SER A 255 14.86 -22.19 16.28
N ARG A 256 14.14 -23.15 16.85
CA ARG A 256 14.72 -24.40 17.35
C ARG A 256 15.30 -25.24 16.22
N GLU A 257 14.58 -25.39 15.11
CA GLU A 257 15.08 -26.12 13.94
C GLU A 257 16.23 -25.39 13.24
N VAL A 258 16.19 -24.04 13.18
CA VAL A 258 17.28 -23.22 12.64
C VAL A 258 18.57 -23.41 13.45
N VAL A 259 18.51 -23.28 14.78
CA VAL A 259 19.69 -23.43 15.64
C VAL A 259 20.22 -24.87 15.57
N LYS A 260 19.35 -25.88 15.65
CA LYS A 260 19.75 -27.28 15.53
C LYS A 260 20.40 -27.58 14.17
N GLY A 261 19.82 -27.06 13.08
CA GLY A 261 20.34 -27.19 11.72
C GLY A 261 21.70 -26.52 11.57
N ALA A 262 21.87 -25.32 12.13
CA ALA A 262 23.13 -24.59 12.11
C ALA A 262 24.26 -25.33 12.86
N TYR A 263 23.98 -25.86 14.05
CA TYR A 263 24.95 -26.67 14.82
C TYR A 263 25.34 -27.95 14.06
N THR A 264 24.37 -28.60 13.41
CA THR A 264 24.63 -29.78 12.56
C THR A 264 25.50 -29.41 11.36
N ALA A 265 25.21 -28.29 10.69
CA ALA A 265 25.98 -27.80 9.55
C ALA A 265 27.41 -27.35 9.93
N ALA A 266 27.61 -26.88 11.16
CA ALA A 266 28.92 -26.59 11.74
C ALA A 266 29.71 -27.87 12.14
N GLY A 267 29.12 -29.06 12.00
CA GLY A 267 29.75 -30.31 12.40
C GLY A 267 29.82 -30.52 13.91
N ARG A 268 28.99 -29.80 14.69
CA ARG A 268 28.93 -29.86 16.16
C ARG A 268 27.52 -30.19 16.68
N PRO A 269 26.84 -31.25 16.18
CA PRO A 269 25.51 -31.62 16.66
C PRO A 269 25.49 -32.04 18.13
N ASP A 270 26.63 -32.49 18.67
CA ASP A 270 26.85 -32.84 20.07
C ASP A 270 26.84 -31.62 21.02
N ALA A 271 27.18 -30.43 20.49
CA ALA A 271 27.20 -29.19 21.26
C ALA A 271 25.83 -28.47 21.28
N TYR A 272 24.84 -28.97 20.53
CA TYR A 272 23.51 -28.39 20.53
C TYR A 272 22.80 -28.65 21.86
N ASP A 273 22.45 -27.59 22.58
CA ASP A 273 21.61 -27.66 23.78
C ASP A 273 20.13 -27.49 23.40
N PRO A 274 19.27 -28.52 23.61
CA PRO A 274 17.84 -28.41 23.36
C PRO A 274 17.12 -27.32 24.17
N ASN A 275 17.73 -26.83 25.27
CA ASN A 275 17.19 -25.77 26.12
C ASN A 275 17.71 -24.38 25.75
N SER A 276 18.61 -24.26 24.77
CA SER A 276 19.12 -22.97 24.28
C SER A 276 18.02 -22.12 23.64
N VAL A 277 17.02 -22.76 23.03
CA VAL A 277 15.86 -22.13 22.41
C VAL A 277 14.63 -22.47 23.23
N PHE A 278 13.90 -21.46 23.71
CA PHE A 278 12.75 -21.67 24.58
C PHE A 278 11.68 -20.61 24.39
N PHE A 279 10.44 -21.00 24.66
CA PHE A 279 9.29 -20.10 24.68
C PHE A 279 9.13 -19.51 26.09
N LEU A 280 8.86 -18.21 26.17
CA LEU A 280 8.63 -17.52 27.45
C LEU A 280 7.14 -17.25 27.68
N VAL A 281 6.58 -16.32 26.91
CA VAL A 281 5.21 -15.83 27.08
C VAL A 281 4.80 -15.02 25.84
N GLU A 282 3.52 -15.07 25.45
CA GLU A 282 3.02 -14.34 24.27
C GLU A 282 2.80 -12.85 24.51
N ASN A 283 2.68 -12.38 25.75
CA ASN A 283 2.47 -10.95 26.01
C ASN A 283 3.79 -10.17 25.81
N SER A 284 3.81 -9.13 24.98
CA SER A 284 5.05 -8.44 24.58
C SER A 284 5.83 -7.83 25.75
N LEU A 285 5.15 -7.18 26.69
CA LEU A 285 5.81 -6.54 27.84
C LEU A 285 6.22 -7.57 28.91
N ALA A 286 5.42 -8.61 29.11
CA ALA A 286 5.83 -9.71 29.98
C ALA A 286 7.05 -10.45 29.40
N PHE A 287 7.10 -10.61 28.08
CA PHE A 287 8.25 -11.16 27.37
C PHE A 287 9.48 -10.27 27.58
N ALA A 288 9.35 -8.96 27.38
CA ALA A 288 10.43 -8.00 27.63
C ALA A 288 10.96 -8.10 29.06
N ALA A 289 10.08 -8.04 30.07
CA ALA A 289 10.48 -8.16 31.48
C ALA A 289 11.15 -9.51 31.81
N ALA A 290 10.70 -10.60 31.20
CA ALA A 290 11.33 -11.91 31.37
C ALA A 290 12.73 -11.96 30.75
N VAL A 291 12.90 -11.38 29.55
CA VAL A 291 14.19 -11.24 28.87
C VAL A 291 15.14 -10.31 29.64
N ASP A 292 14.65 -9.19 30.16
CA ASP A 292 15.43 -8.30 31.03
C ASP A 292 15.96 -9.05 32.25
N GLY A 293 15.11 -9.88 32.86
CA GLY A 293 15.50 -10.76 33.95
C GLY A 293 16.62 -11.73 33.54
N ILE A 294 16.59 -12.27 32.31
CA ILE A 294 17.67 -13.11 31.76
C ILE A 294 18.94 -12.27 31.59
N MET A 295 18.85 -11.07 31.01
CA MET A 295 20.00 -10.19 30.81
C MET A 295 20.69 -9.86 32.14
N VAL A 296 19.94 -9.58 33.20
CA VAL A 296 20.50 -9.25 34.52
C VAL A 296 21.12 -10.46 35.22
N ARG A 297 20.51 -11.66 35.11
CA ARG A 297 20.99 -12.88 35.76
C ARG A 297 22.15 -13.55 35.03
N GLU A 298 21.95 -13.84 33.75
CA GLU A 298 22.93 -14.56 32.92
C GLU A 298 24.04 -13.64 32.43
N ARG A 299 23.78 -12.33 32.40
CA ARG A 299 24.67 -11.31 31.88
C ARG A 299 25.25 -11.76 30.54
N PRO A 300 24.50 -11.85 29.44
CA PRO A 300 25.07 -12.14 28.12
C PRO A 300 26.20 -11.14 27.80
N ALA A 301 27.24 -11.60 27.10
CA ALA A 301 28.30 -10.70 26.64
C ALA A 301 27.87 -9.91 25.39
N THR A 302 26.91 -10.46 24.63
CA THR A 302 26.41 -9.89 23.39
C THR A 302 24.91 -10.16 23.28
N ASN A 303 24.15 -9.12 22.91
CA ASN A 303 22.74 -9.19 22.60
C ASN A 303 22.52 -8.87 21.12
N PHE A 304 21.88 -9.80 20.41
CA PHE A 304 21.35 -9.58 19.07
C PHE A 304 19.85 -9.32 19.17
N LEU A 305 19.41 -8.13 18.78
CA LEU A 305 18.01 -7.71 18.78
C LEU A 305 17.55 -7.52 17.34
N LEU A 306 17.26 -8.60 16.62
CA LEU A 306 17.04 -8.59 15.18
C LEU A 306 15.64 -9.12 14.84
N GLY A 307 14.80 -8.31 14.19
CA GLY A 307 13.45 -8.71 13.79
C GLY A 307 12.43 -7.57 13.85
N SER A 308 11.15 -7.94 13.90
CA SER A 308 10.07 -6.98 14.12
C SER A 308 9.97 -6.65 15.61
N PHE A 309 10.10 -5.38 15.98
CA PHE A 309 9.99 -4.91 17.36
C PHE A 309 9.03 -3.73 17.49
N PHE A 310 8.45 -3.56 18.67
CA PHE A 310 7.53 -2.49 18.99
C PHE A 310 7.96 -1.77 20.28
N ALA A 311 7.02 -1.47 21.18
CA ALA A 311 7.25 -0.67 22.38
C ALA A 311 8.35 -1.24 23.30
N GLU A 312 8.60 -2.55 23.27
CA GLU A 312 9.65 -3.21 24.05
C GLU A 312 11.08 -2.90 23.59
N SER A 313 11.29 -2.30 22.41
CA SER A 313 12.61 -2.06 21.83
C SER A 313 13.55 -1.33 22.78
N LEU A 314 13.09 -0.20 23.34
CA LEU A 314 13.89 0.62 24.25
C LEU A 314 14.13 -0.08 25.59
N ILE A 315 13.15 -0.84 26.08
CA ILE A 315 13.24 -1.54 27.36
C ILE A 315 14.37 -2.59 27.29
N LEU A 316 14.31 -3.45 26.26
CA LEU A 316 15.32 -4.48 26.01
C LEU A 316 16.70 -3.87 25.79
N ALA A 317 16.78 -2.80 24.99
CA ALA A 317 18.03 -2.15 24.66
C ALA A 317 18.66 -1.48 25.90
N GLU A 318 17.91 -0.72 26.69
CA GLU A 318 18.44 -0.04 27.88
C GLU A 318 18.96 -1.05 28.92
N VAL A 319 18.22 -2.13 29.15
CA VAL A 319 18.66 -3.17 30.10
C VAL A 319 19.91 -3.85 29.59
N GLY A 320 19.96 -4.23 28.31
CA GLY A 320 21.14 -4.84 27.72
C GLY A 320 22.38 -3.95 27.84
N ALA A 321 22.24 -2.65 27.55
CA ALA A 321 23.30 -1.67 27.72
C ALA A 321 23.75 -1.57 29.19
N SER A 322 22.81 -1.54 30.15
CA SER A 322 23.13 -1.48 31.58
C SER A 322 23.92 -2.70 32.10
N THR A 323 23.79 -3.85 31.44
CA THR A 323 24.57 -5.06 31.79
C THR A 323 25.97 -5.10 31.16
N GLY A 324 26.27 -4.16 30.26
CA GLY A 324 27.54 -4.06 29.54
C GLY A 324 27.68 -5.02 28.36
N ALA A 325 26.57 -5.52 27.81
CA ALA A 325 26.57 -6.34 26.60
C ALA A 325 26.83 -5.48 25.35
N ILE A 326 27.57 -5.99 24.35
CA ILE A 326 27.51 -5.39 23.00
C ILE A 326 26.12 -5.65 22.47
N GLN A 327 25.50 -4.63 21.90
CA GLN A 327 24.18 -4.74 21.31
C GLN A 327 24.22 -4.45 19.82
N ILE A 328 23.79 -5.46 19.06
CA ILE A 328 23.61 -5.36 17.61
C ILE A 328 22.11 -5.53 17.36
N ALA A 329 21.44 -4.43 17.03
CA ALA A 329 20.00 -4.39 16.84
C ALA A 329 19.64 -4.15 15.36
N GLY A 330 18.39 -4.44 14.98
CA GLY A 330 17.93 -4.29 13.61
C GLY A 330 16.45 -4.57 13.47
N THR A 331 15.73 -3.62 12.86
CA THR A 331 14.29 -3.73 12.63
C THR A 331 13.84 -2.97 11.40
N ASP A 332 12.71 -3.39 10.81
CA ASP A 332 12.02 -2.65 9.75
C ASP A 332 10.94 -1.71 10.28
N GLN A 333 10.69 -1.72 11.60
CA GLN A 333 9.73 -0.84 12.25
C GLN A 333 10.35 0.55 12.44
N VAL A 334 10.07 1.43 11.47
CA VAL A 334 10.57 2.83 11.43
C VAL A 334 10.41 3.57 12.76
N PRO A 335 9.29 3.48 13.50
CA PRO A 335 9.15 4.19 14.78
C PRO A 335 10.11 3.72 15.88
N GLN A 336 10.68 2.52 15.79
CA GLN A 336 11.56 1.95 16.81
C GLN A 336 13.05 2.19 16.55
N LEU A 337 13.43 2.51 15.30
CA LEU A 337 14.82 2.75 14.93
C LEU A 337 15.53 3.79 15.82
N PRO A 338 14.91 4.93 16.21
CA PRO A 338 15.57 5.89 17.10
C PRO A 338 15.97 5.31 18.46
N PHE A 339 15.20 4.35 19.00
CA PHE A 339 15.52 3.73 20.28
C PHE A 339 16.76 2.84 20.17
N PHE A 340 16.84 2.00 19.14
CA PHE A 340 18.03 1.18 18.92
C PHE A 340 19.26 2.01 18.56
N VAL A 341 19.11 3.07 17.76
CA VAL A 341 20.22 3.95 17.40
C VAL A 341 20.86 4.61 18.64
N VAL A 342 20.06 4.92 19.67
CA VAL A 342 20.54 5.59 20.88
C VAL A 342 21.04 4.59 21.94
N ALA A 343 20.41 3.41 22.05
CA ALA A 343 20.67 2.45 23.13
C ALA A 343 21.53 1.23 22.73
N CYS A 344 21.86 1.05 21.46
CA CYS A 344 22.69 -0.07 20.97
C CYS A 344 23.98 0.42 20.29
N ASP A 345 25.05 -0.39 20.37
CA ASP A 345 26.33 -0.09 19.73
C ASP A 345 26.22 -0.04 18.20
N TYR A 346 25.40 -0.95 17.64
CA TYR A 346 25.14 -1.01 16.21
C TYR A 346 23.66 -1.24 15.93
N THR A 347 23.13 -0.51 14.94
CA THR A 347 21.75 -0.66 14.48
C THR A 347 21.69 -0.84 12.97
N LEU A 348 21.13 -1.96 12.52
CA LEU A 348 20.80 -2.24 11.14
C LEU A 348 19.48 -1.55 10.79
N MET A 349 19.49 -0.69 9.76
CA MET A 349 18.31 0.08 9.36
C MET A 349 17.64 -0.51 8.13
N GLY A 350 16.37 -0.92 8.27
CA GLY A 350 15.50 -1.30 7.14
C GLY A 350 16.12 -2.36 6.24
N GLU A 351 16.59 -1.95 5.05
CA GLU A 351 17.17 -2.87 4.06
C GLU A 351 18.44 -3.59 4.53
N GLU A 352 19.17 -3.03 5.49
CA GLU A 352 20.36 -3.67 6.06
C GLU A 352 20.01 -4.97 6.81
N LEU A 353 18.83 -5.05 7.44
CA LEU A 353 18.34 -6.29 8.08
C LEU A 353 18.09 -7.38 7.04
N TYR A 354 17.48 -7.04 5.89
CA TYR A 354 17.21 -8.00 4.81
C TYR A 354 18.48 -8.42 4.07
N ALA A 355 19.48 -7.54 4.02
CA ALA A 355 20.80 -7.83 3.45
C ALA A 355 21.70 -8.66 4.38
N ALA A 356 21.39 -8.71 5.69
CA ALA A 356 22.27 -9.27 6.70
C ALA A 356 22.67 -10.73 6.43
N SER A 357 21.71 -11.58 6.08
CA SER A 357 22.01 -12.99 5.79
C SER A 357 22.93 -13.14 4.57
N ALA A 358 22.70 -12.37 3.49
CA ALA A 358 23.56 -12.40 2.30
C ALA A 358 25.02 -12.00 2.64
N TYR A 359 25.18 -11.04 3.55
CA TYR A 359 26.48 -10.56 4.01
C TYR A 359 27.23 -11.59 4.87
N LEU A 360 26.51 -12.26 5.77
CA LEU A 360 27.06 -13.24 6.70
C LEU A 360 27.37 -14.59 6.03
N SER A 361 26.43 -15.15 5.26
CA SER A 361 26.58 -16.45 4.60
C SER A 361 27.52 -16.41 3.40
N ARG A 362 27.69 -15.22 2.79
CA ARG A 362 28.43 -14.99 1.54
C ARG A 362 27.94 -15.87 0.38
N GLU A 363 26.69 -16.30 0.41
CA GLU A 363 26.13 -17.14 -0.65
C GLU A 363 26.00 -16.39 -1.98
N PRO A 364 26.53 -16.93 -3.10
CA PRO A 364 26.53 -16.23 -4.38
C PRO A 364 25.14 -15.80 -4.87
N LEU A 365 24.10 -16.61 -4.62
CA LEU A 365 22.74 -16.28 -5.01
C LEU A 365 22.24 -15.03 -4.27
N MET A 366 22.39 -14.99 -2.95
CA MET A 366 21.93 -13.89 -2.12
C MET A 366 22.73 -12.62 -2.38
N LEU A 367 24.05 -12.72 -2.52
CA LEU A 367 24.92 -11.60 -2.87
C LEU A 367 24.59 -11.01 -4.24
N GLY A 368 24.35 -11.86 -5.24
CA GLY A 368 23.96 -11.44 -6.57
C GLY A 368 22.58 -10.76 -6.59
N ALA A 369 21.62 -11.29 -5.84
CA ALA A 369 20.30 -10.69 -5.69
C ALA A 369 20.39 -9.30 -5.03
N LEU A 370 21.11 -9.20 -3.91
CA LEU A 370 21.33 -7.94 -3.19
C LEU A 370 21.96 -6.88 -4.11
N LYS A 371 23.05 -7.24 -4.80
CA LYS A 371 23.74 -6.30 -5.71
C LYS A 371 22.86 -5.87 -6.89
N GLY A 372 22.06 -6.80 -7.41
CA GLY A 372 21.11 -6.52 -8.50
C GLY A 372 20.00 -5.57 -8.07
N GLN A 373 19.48 -5.73 -6.86
CA GLN A 373 18.49 -4.82 -6.28
C GLN A 373 19.07 -3.42 -6.10
N ASP A 374 20.28 -3.30 -5.53
CA ASP A 374 20.96 -2.01 -5.35
C ASP A 374 21.22 -1.31 -6.68
N ALA A 375 21.71 -2.06 -7.68
CA ALA A 375 21.97 -1.52 -9.01
C ALA A 375 20.67 -1.09 -9.71
N GLY A 376 19.60 -1.88 -9.57
CA GLY A 376 18.28 -1.55 -10.11
C GLY A 376 17.71 -0.28 -9.47
N LYS A 377 17.79 -0.15 -8.14
CA LYS A 377 17.39 1.08 -7.42
C LYS A 377 18.18 2.29 -7.91
N LEU A 378 19.50 2.15 -8.08
CA LEU A 378 20.35 3.24 -8.57
C LEU A 378 19.99 3.65 -10.00
N LEU A 379 19.71 2.68 -10.88
CA LEU A 379 19.22 2.93 -12.23
C LEU A 379 17.87 3.66 -12.21
N PHE A 380 16.91 3.21 -11.40
CA PHE A 380 15.61 3.89 -11.26
C PHE A 380 15.76 5.31 -10.72
N MET A 381 16.60 5.53 -9.72
CA MET A 381 16.88 6.89 -9.21
C MET A 381 17.48 7.78 -10.29
N ALA A 382 18.45 7.28 -11.08
CA ALA A 382 19.04 8.04 -12.17
C ALA A 382 18.02 8.37 -13.27
N LEU A 383 17.16 7.41 -13.64
CA LEU A 383 16.10 7.61 -14.62
C LEU A 383 15.05 8.60 -14.13
N LEU A 384 14.69 8.56 -12.85
CA LEU A 384 13.77 9.53 -12.25
C LEU A 384 14.35 10.94 -12.31
N VAL A 385 15.60 11.14 -11.87
CA VAL A 385 16.26 12.45 -11.93
C VAL A 385 16.37 12.95 -13.37
N ALA A 386 16.81 12.09 -14.30
CA ALA A 386 16.91 12.45 -15.72
C ALA A 386 15.54 12.78 -16.33
N GLY A 387 14.51 12.00 -16.02
CA GLY A 387 13.14 12.22 -16.48
C GLY A 387 12.54 13.52 -15.94
N THR A 388 12.77 13.82 -14.66
CA THR A 388 12.34 15.09 -14.05
C THR A 388 13.02 16.29 -14.72
N ILE A 389 14.33 16.23 -14.96
CA ILE A 389 15.06 17.30 -15.66
C ILE A 389 14.56 17.46 -17.10
N PHE A 390 14.35 16.35 -17.81
CA PHE A 390 13.87 16.37 -19.19
C PHE A 390 12.46 16.98 -19.31
N SER A 391 11.54 16.60 -18.42
CA SER A 391 10.19 17.15 -18.38
C SER A 391 10.20 18.65 -18.07
N LEU A 392 11.06 19.10 -17.14
CA LEU A 392 11.22 20.52 -16.82
C LEU A 392 11.73 21.36 -18.00
N ILE A 393 12.66 20.83 -18.81
CA ILE A 393 13.24 21.56 -19.95
C ILE A 393 12.30 21.59 -21.15
N THR A 394 11.64 20.46 -21.45
CA THR A 394 10.86 20.32 -22.68
C THR A 394 9.39 20.71 -22.52
N GLY A 395 8.89 20.79 -21.29
CA GLY A 395 7.46 20.93 -21.02
C GLY A 395 6.64 19.71 -21.44
N LEU A 396 7.29 18.62 -21.86
CA LEU A 396 6.62 17.38 -22.22
C LEU A 396 6.25 16.63 -20.95
N ASP A 397 4.96 16.33 -20.82
CA ASP A 397 4.46 15.46 -19.77
C ASP A 397 4.74 13.99 -20.15
N ALA A 398 5.74 13.41 -19.49
CA ALA A 398 6.05 11.98 -19.58
C ALA A 398 5.24 11.14 -18.58
N GLY A 399 4.24 11.72 -17.90
CA GLY A 399 3.39 11.05 -16.92
C GLY A 399 2.68 9.82 -17.48
N TRP A 400 2.44 9.76 -18.79
CA TRP A 400 1.87 8.58 -19.47
C TRP A 400 2.76 7.32 -19.37
N LEU A 401 4.09 7.46 -19.27
CA LEU A 401 5.03 6.32 -19.15
C LEU A 401 4.94 5.61 -17.79
N LEU A 402 4.53 6.35 -16.76
CA LEU A 402 4.34 5.87 -15.40
C LEU A 402 2.87 5.93 -14.98
N SER A 403 1.97 6.15 -15.93
CA SER A 403 0.56 6.28 -15.65
C SER A 403 0.02 4.94 -15.16
N THR A 404 -0.40 4.92 -13.90
CA THR A 404 -1.17 3.82 -13.33
C THR A 404 -2.66 4.12 -13.41
N SER A 405 -3.11 4.96 -14.35
CA SER A 405 -4.49 5.49 -14.46
C SER A 405 -5.59 4.45 -14.69
N GLY A 406 -5.29 3.16 -14.54
CA GLY A 406 -6.25 2.06 -14.47
C GLY A 406 -6.51 1.53 -13.05
N TYR A 407 -6.01 2.18 -11.99
CA TYR A 407 -6.27 1.84 -10.59
C TYR A 407 -6.92 2.97 -9.78
#